data_AF-A0A4R2HUU7-F1
#
_entry.id   AF-A0A4R2HUU7-F1
#
_cell.length_a   1.000
_cell.length_b   1.000
_cell.length_c   1.000
_cell.angle_alpha   90.00
_cell.angle_beta   90.00
_cell.angle_gamma   90.00
#
_symmetry.space_group_name_H-M   'P 1'
#
loop_
_entity.id
_entity.type
_entity.pdbx_description
1 polymer ?
#
loop_
_entity_poly.entity_id
_entity_poly.type
_entity_poly.pdbx_seq_one_letter_code
_entity_poly.pdbx_strand_id
1 'polypeptide(L)'
;MRHIRRWPASLAVLAVLVLQLLVPTEIATLPRWIMPALGAALLLPLVWANPFHLRRDEPWLRWVELALLAVLVLVNVFYLAELIFYLGSGDANDGMVLVKAALLIWVTNVVAFGVWYWEVDRGGPFARAPEHEHEAERADLLFPQMTVDLPGWERWLPGFTDYLFVAFTAATAFSPTDTMPLTARVKTLMGIQSAVSLLTIAVIAARAVNVL
;
A
#
# COMPACT_ATOMS: atom_id res chain seq x y z
N MET A 1 -18.87 5.74 -20.21
CA MET A 1 -17.74 6.47 -19.60
C MET A 1 -17.75 6.13 -18.12
N ARG A 2 -16.90 5.20 -17.66
CA ARG A 2 -16.83 4.83 -16.24
C ARG A 2 -15.81 5.76 -15.59
N HIS A 3 -16.27 6.65 -14.73
CA HIS A 3 -15.39 7.43 -13.87
C HIS A 3 -14.48 6.47 -13.11
N ILE A 4 -13.17 6.70 -13.19
CA ILE A 4 -12.21 6.09 -12.27
C ILE A 4 -12.59 6.58 -10.87
N ARG A 5 -13.33 5.75 -10.13
CA ARG A 5 -13.80 6.07 -8.79
C ARG A 5 -12.58 6.13 -7.86
N ARG A 6 -12.24 7.33 -7.37
CA ARG A 6 -11.05 7.56 -6.51
C ARG A 6 -11.32 7.36 -5.01
N TRP A 7 -12.58 7.37 -4.58
CA TRP A 7 -12.96 7.12 -3.18
C TRP A 7 -12.41 5.82 -2.57
N PRO A 8 -12.19 4.70 -3.31
CA PRO A 8 -11.62 3.49 -2.74
C PRO A 8 -10.18 3.69 -2.26
N ALA A 9 -9.37 4.51 -2.97
CA ALA A 9 -8.00 4.80 -2.58
C ALA A 9 -7.97 5.65 -1.29
N SER A 10 -8.82 6.66 -1.18
CA SER A 10 -8.97 7.46 0.05
C SER A 10 -9.41 6.61 1.24
N LEU A 11 -10.35 5.69 1.04
CA LEU A 11 -10.73 4.73 2.07
C LEU A 11 -9.61 3.77 2.43
N ALA A 12 -8.79 3.35 1.46
CA ALA A 12 -7.62 2.51 1.72
C ALA A 12 -6.60 3.23 2.61
N VAL A 13 -6.35 4.53 2.37
CA VAL A 13 -5.49 5.33 3.24
C VAL A 13 -6.08 5.45 4.65
N LEU A 14 -7.38 5.71 4.78
CA LEU A 14 -8.06 5.72 6.08
C LEU A 14 -7.96 4.35 6.78
N ALA A 15 -8.12 3.26 6.02
CA ALA A 15 -7.96 1.91 6.54
C ALA A 15 -6.55 1.68 7.07
N VAL A 16 -5.50 2.13 6.37
CA VAL A 16 -4.12 2.08 6.85
C VAL A 16 -3.95 2.81 8.17
N LEU A 17 -4.49 4.03 8.31
CA LEU A 17 -4.40 4.77 9.58
C LEU A 17 -5.10 4.06 10.73
N VAL A 18 -6.26 3.47 10.46
CA VAL A 18 -6.99 2.68 11.47
C VAL A 18 -6.20 1.43 11.85
N LEU A 19 -5.63 0.71 10.88
CA LEU A 19 -4.82 -0.48 11.14
C LEU A 19 -3.59 -0.17 11.99
N GLN A 20 -2.93 0.97 11.75
CA GLN A 20 -1.79 1.43 12.56
C GLN A 20 -2.19 1.70 14.02
N LEU A 21 -3.40 2.20 14.28
CA LEU A 21 -3.91 2.40 15.64
C LEU A 21 -4.21 1.10 16.40
N LEU A 22 -4.39 0.00 15.67
CA LEU A 22 -4.73 -1.32 16.23
C LEU A 22 -3.50 -2.17 16.56
N VAL A 23 -2.30 -1.73 16.16
CA VAL A 23 -1.04 -2.39 16.48
C VAL A 23 -0.89 -2.51 18.01
N PRO A 24 -0.57 -3.69 18.56
CA PRO A 24 -0.44 -3.90 20.01
C PRO A 24 0.57 -2.95 20.65
N THR A 25 0.24 -2.44 21.84
CA THR A 25 1.08 -1.46 22.58
C THR A 25 2.39 -2.04 23.06
N GLU A 26 2.47 -3.36 23.18
CA GLU A 26 3.65 -4.13 23.55
C GLU A 26 4.77 -4.01 22.49
N ILE A 27 4.41 -3.67 21.26
CA ILE A 27 5.34 -3.51 20.12
C ILE A 27 5.56 -2.02 19.80
N ALA A 28 4.62 -1.15 20.18
CA ALA A 28 4.73 0.28 19.93
C ALA A 28 5.55 0.98 21.03
N THR A 29 6.84 1.18 20.78
CA THR A 29 7.73 1.98 21.66
C THR A 29 7.35 3.46 21.71
N LEU A 30 6.75 3.98 20.64
CA LEU A 30 6.23 5.34 20.57
C LEU A 30 4.72 5.37 20.88
N PRO A 31 4.21 6.49 21.45
CA PRO A 31 2.78 6.65 21.66
C PRO A 31 1.96 6.38 20.39
N ARG A 32 0.99 5.47 20.49
CA ARG A 32 0.13 4.96 19.40
C ARG A 32 -0.52 6.02 18.50
N TRP A 33 -0.60 7.26 18.95
CA TRP A 33 -1.23 8.36 18.24
C TRP A 33 -0.25 9.15 17.37
N ILE A 34 1.07 9.08 17.59
CA ILE A 34 2.04 9.90 16.86
C ILE A 34 2.04 9.57 15.36
N MET A 35 2.14 8.28 15.02
CA MET A 35 2.23 7.85 13.63
C MET A 35 0.91 8.08 12.86
N PRO A 36 -0.26 7.75 13.44
CA PRO A 36 -1.54 8.08 12.82
C PRO A 36 -1.84 9.58 12.79
N ALA A 37 -1.39 10.36 13.78
CA ALA A 37 -1.52 11.82 13.77
C ALA A 37 -0.66 12.45 12.68
N LEU A 38 0.54 11.92 12.41
CA LEU A 38 1.37 12.36 11.29
C LEU A 38 0.69 12.06 9.95
N GLY A 39 0.11 10.87 9.81
CA GLY A 39 -0.67 10.50 8.63
C GLY A 39 -1.94 11.35 8.47
N ALA A 40 -2.68 11.61 9.56
CA ALA A 40 -3.85 12.49 9.57
C ALA A 40 -3.47 13.95 9.25
N ALA A 41 -2.34 14.43 9.76
CA ALA A 41 -1.83 15.77 9.47
C ALA A 41 -1.47 15.93 8.00
N LEU A 42 -0.95 14.90 7.34
CA LEU A 42 -0.71 14.91 5.89
C LEU A 42 -1.99 14.69 5.06
N LEU A 43 -3.00 14.01 5.60
CA LEU A 43 -4.34 13.90 4.98
C LEU A 43 -5.14 15.20 5.02
N LEU A 44 -4.97 16.01 6.06
CA LEU A 44 -5.72 17.26 6.25
C LEU A 44 -5.59 18.22 5.06
N PRO A 45 -4.38 18.53 4.53
CA PRO A 45 -4.22 19.31 3.31
C PRO A 45 -4.94 18.71 2.11
N LEU A 46 -4.96 17.37 1.99
CA LEU A 46 -5.58 16.67 0.87
C LEU A 46 -7.11 16.79 0.90
N VAL A 47 -7.71 16.58 2.07
CA VAL A 47 -9.16 16.68 2.29
C VAL A 47 -9.61 18.14 2.23
N TRP A 48 -8.82 19.06 2.76
CA TRP A 48 -9.14 20.49 2.78
C TRP A 48 -8.95 21.16 1.41
N ALA A 49 -7.90 20.81 0.67
CA ALA A 49 -7.67 21.35 -0.67
C ALA A 49 -8.71 20.82 -1.67
N ASN A 50 -9.26 19.62 -1.46
CA ASN A 50 -10.22 19.08 -2.42
C ASN A 50 -11.16 18.02 -1.85
N PRO A 51 -12.30 18.41 -1.24
CA PRO A 51 -13.09 17.47 -0.46
C PRO A 51 -13.69 16.36 -1.32
N PHE A 52 -14.10 16.64 -2.57
CA PHE A 52 -14.77 15.61 -3.40
C PHE A 52 -14.62 15.75 -4.93
N HIS A 53 -13.91 16.73 -5.50
CA HIS A 53 -13.80 16.92 -6.97
C HIS A 53 -12.39 17.33 -7.42
N LEU A 54 -11.56 16.33 -7.75
CA LEU A 54 -10.20 16.49 -8.31
C LEU A 54 -10.21 17.05 -9.75
N ARG A 55 -10.58 18.33 -9.88
CA ARG A 55 -10.50 19.12 -11.13
C ARG A 55 -9.20 19.92 -11.27
N ARG A 56 -8.25 19.78 -10.35
CA ARG A 56 -7.02 20.59 -10.34
C ARG A 56 -5.79 19.69 -10.33
N ASP A 57 -5.09 19.74 -11.45
CA ASP A 57 -3.81 19.07 -11.73
C ASP A 57 -2.68 19.89 -11.09
N GLU A 58 -2.70 20.06 -9.75
CA GLU A 58 -1.66 20.82 -9.07
C GLU A 58 -0.47 19.92 -8.70
N PRO A 59 0.73 20.12 -9.31
CA PRO A 59 1.85 19.20 -9.16
C PRO A 59 2.34 19.01 -7.72
N TRP A 60 2.13 20.00 -6.85
CA TRP A 60 2.56 19.92 -5.45
C TRP A 60 1.71 18.94 -4.64
N LEU A 61 0.42 18.77 -4.98
CA LEU A 61 -0.49 17.88 -4.24
C LEU A 61 -0.04 16.42 -4.41
N ARG A 62 0.45 16.07 -5.62
CA ARG A 62 1.05 14.77 -5.89
C ARG A 62 2.28 14.49 -5.02
N TRP A 63 3.15 15.48 -4.82
CA TRP A 63 4.30 15.32 -3.93
C TRP A 63 3.89 15.10 -2.47
N VAL A 64 2.82 15.75 -2.02
CA VAL A 64 2.25 15.53 -0.68
C VAL A 64 1.68 14.12 -0.54
N GLU A 65 0.96 13.63 -1.56
CA GLU A 65 0.44 12.25 -1.58
C GLU A 65 1.56 11.21 -1.52
N LEU A 66 2.59 11.36 -2.35
CA LEU A 66 3.74 10.45 -2.36
C LEU A 66 4.52 10.51 -1.04
N ALA A 67 4.66 11.71 -0.44
CA ALA A 67 5.29 11.86 0.88
C ALA A 67 4.48 11.17 1.98
N LEU A 68 3.14 11.29 1.96
CA LEU A 68 2.26 10.60 2.88
C LEU A 68 2.42 9.08 2.76
N LEU A 69 2.38 8.56 1.54
CA LEU A 69 2.54 7.14 1.30
C LEU A 69 3.92 6.62 1.72
N ALA A 70 4.98 7.43 1.56
CA ALA A 70 6.31 7.11 2.05
C ALA A 70 6.34 7.01 3.58
N VAL A 71 5.75 7.99 4.27
CA VAL A 71 5.62 7.98 5.73
C VAL A 71 4.86 6.74 6.21
N LEU A 72 3.74 6.40 5.57
CA LEU A 72 2.95 5.22 5.96
C LEU A 72 3.74 3.91 5.83
N VAL A 73 4.53 3.77 4.77
CA VAL A 73 5.41 2.60 4.59
C VAL A 73 6.54 2.59 5.62
N LEU A 74 7.18 3.73 5.88
CA LEU A 74 8.26 3.83 6.89
C LEU A 74 7.76 3.47 8.29
N VAL A 75 6.57 3.94 8.67
CA VAL A 75 5.91 3.57 9.92
C VAL A 75 5.66 2.06 9.99
N ASN A 76 5.19 1.46 8.90
CA ASN A 76 4.94 0.02 8.87
C ASN A 76 6.24 -0.79 9.00
N VAL A 77 7.33 -0.34 8.36
CA VAL A 77 8.67 -0.94 8.50
C VAL A 77 9.19 -0.78 9.92
N PHE A 78 8.95 0.36 10.56
CA PHE A 78 9.30 0.58 11.96
C PHE A 78 8.59 -0.43 12.88
N TYR A 79 7.28 -0.63 12.71
CA TYR A 79 6.55 -1.65 13.48
C TYR A 79 7.04 -3.07 13.21
N LEU A 80 7.46 -3.39 11.99
CA LEU A 80 8.10 -4.66 11.68
C LEU A 80 9.44 -4.82 12.40
N ALA A 81 10.27 -3.77 12.44
CA ALA A 81 11.53 -3.80 13.16
C ALA A 81 11.29 -4.05 14.66
N GLU A 82 10.37 -3.31 15.28
CA GLU A 82 9.96 -3.52 16.68
C GLU A 82 9.46 -4.94 16.93
N LEU A 83 8.64 -5.50 16.03
CA LEU A 83 8.18 -6.87 16.13
C LEU A 83 9.33 -7.89 16.09
N ILE A 84 10.34 -7.67 15.23
CA ILE A 84 11.54 -8.52 15.15
C ILE A 84 12.35 -8.42 16.45
N PHE A 85 12.55 -7.21 16.99
CA PHE A 85 13.24 -7.01 18.27
C PHE A 85 12.49 -7.68 19.43
N TYR A 86 11.17 -7.51 19.47
CA TYR A 86 10.30 -8.13 20.47
C TYR A 86 10.42 -9.67 20.45
N LEU A 87 10.42 -10.30 19.26
CA LEU A 87 10.66 -11.74 19.12
C LEU A 87 12.05 -12.15 19.65
N GLY A 88 13.09 -11.37 19.36
CA GLY A 88 14.47 -11.67 19.77
C GLY A 88 14.78 -11.45 21.26
N SER A 89 14.05 -10.54 21.91
CA SER A 89 14.25 -10.19 23.33
C SER A 89 13.88 -11.29 24.32
N GLY A 90 13.11 -12.30 23.90
CA GLY A 90 12.58 -13.33 24.79
C GLY A 90 11.32 -12.91 25.56
N ASP A 91 10.91 -11.65 25.47
CA ASP A 91 9.68 -11.12 26.10
C ASP A 91 8.40 -11.53 25.33
N ALA A 92 8.56 -12.21 24.19
CA ALA A 92 7.51 -12.77 23.34
C ALA A 92 6.73 -13.94 23.98
N ASN A 93 6.36 -13.86 25.25
CA ASN A 93 5.61 -14.88 25.97
C ASN A 93 4.18 -15.04 25.42
N ASP A 94 3.59 -13.96 24.91
CA ASP A 94 2.26 -14.00 24.29
C ASP A 94 2.34 -14.15 22.76
N GLY A 95 2.15 -15.39 22.28
CA GLY A 95 2.10 -15.68 20.85
C GLY A 95 0.94 -15.00 20.11
N MET A 96 -0.16 -14.67 20.78
CA MET A 96 -1.30 -13.99 20.17
C MET A 96 -0.95 -12.55 19.80
N VAL A 97 -0.15 -11.87 20.62
CA VAL A 97 0.35 -10.52 20.34
C VAL A 97 1.19 -10.51 19.05
N LEU A 98 2.09 -11.48 18.88
CA LEU A 98 2.91 -11.59 17.67
C LEU A 98 2.06 -11.82 16.42
N VAL A 99 1.13 -12.79 16.47
CA VAL A 99 0.27 -13.10 15.33
C VAL A 99 -0.60 -11.90 14.95
N LYS A 100 -1.21 -11.24 15.94
CA LYS A 100 -2.04 -10.05 15.71
C LYS A 100 -1.23 -8.92 15.09
N ALA A 101 -0.05 -8.63 15.61
CA ALA A 101 0.80 -7.58 15.09
C ALA A 101 1.30 -7.87 13.68
N ALA A 102 1.80 -9.08 13.44
CA ALA A 102 2.26 -9.50 12.13
C ALA A 102 1.13 -9.44 11.09
N LEU A 103 -0.09 -9.85 11.45
CA LEU A 103 -1.26 -9.72 10.58
C LEU A 103 -1.57 -8.26 10.26
N LEU A 104 -1.57 -7.37 11.27
CA LEU A 104 -1.84 -5.95 11.06
C LEU A 104 -0.77 -5.28 10.18
N ILE A 105 0.51 -5.59 10.40
CA ILE A 105 1.63 -5.11 9.60
C ILE A 105 1.51 -5.61 8.16
N TRP A 106 1.17 -6.88 7.97
CA TRP A 106 1.02 -7.48 6.65
C TRP A 106 -0.17 -6.88 5.88
N VAL A 107 -1.35 -6.76 6.50
CA VAL A 107 -2.52 -6.12 5.86
C VAL A 107 -2.21 -4.66 5.54
N THR A 108 -1.56 -3.93 6.45
CA THR A 108 -1.13 -2.54 6.22
C THR A 108 -0.18 -2.45 5.02
N ASN A 109 0.75 -3.39 4.90
CA ASN A 109 1.68 -3.46 3.77
C ASN A 109 0.93 -3.64 2.45
N VAL A 110 -0.02 -4.59 2.38
CA VAL A 110 -0.85 -4.82 1.18
C VAL A 110 -1.62 -3.56 0.79
N VAL A 111 -2.32 -2.94 1.73
CA VAL A 111 -3.16 -1.77 1.44
C VAL A 111 -2.30 -0.56 1.05
N ALA A 112 -1.22 -0.28 1.79
CA ALA A 112 -0.33 0.85 1.50
C ALA A 112 0.33 0.71 0.13
N PHE A 113 0.82 -0.48 -0.23
CA PHE A 113 1.42 -0.71 -1.54
C PHE A 113 0.40 -0.72 -2.68
N GLY A 114 -0.85 -1.15 -2.42
CA GLY A 114 -1.95 -0.99 -3.37
C GLY A 114 -2.20 0.47 -3.73
N VAL A 115 -2.14 1.37 -2.74
CA VAL A 115 -2.23 2.83 -2.98
C VAL A 115 -0.97 3.36 -3.67
N TRP A 116 0.23 2.90 -3.31
CA TRP A 116 1.46 3.28 -4.04
C TRP A 116 1.40 2.94 -5.53
N TYR A 117 0.98 1.71 -5.89
CA TYR A 117 0.87 1.32 -7.29
C TYR A 117 -0.21 2.13 -8.01
N TRP A 118 -1.33 2.40 -7.34
CA TRP A 118 -2.35 3.31 -7.83
C TRP A 118 -1.81 4.72 -8.10
N GLU A 119 -0.98 5.30 -7.22
CA GLU A 119 -0.49 6.67 -7.43
C GLU A 119 0.68 6.79 -8.41
N VAL A 120 1.47 5.73 -8.57
CA VAL A 120 2.67 5.75 -9.43
C VAL A 120 2.36 5.44 -10.88
N ASP A 121 1.50 4.44 -11.15
CA ASP A 121 1.32 3.92 -12.51
C ASP A 121 0.80 4.97 -13.50
N ARG A 122 1.38 5.05 -14.71
CA ARG A 122 0.92 5.96 -15.79
C ARG A 122 0.80 7.43 -15.37
N GLY A 123 1.66 7.88 -14.46
CA GLY A 123 1.61 9.28 -14.00
C GLY A 123 0.51 9.55 -12.95
N GLY A 124 -0.14 8.51 -12.42
CA GLY A 124 -1.14 8.61 -11.38
C GLY A 124 -2.59 8.67 -11.88
N PRO A 125 -3.57 8.76 -10.95
CA PRO A 125 -5.00 8.61 -11.25
C PRO A 125 -5.57 9.72 -12.13
N PHE A 126 -4.90 10.87 -12.17
CA PHE A 126 -5.27 12.01 -12.99
C PHE A 126 -4.90 11.81 -14.46
N ALA A 127 -3.64 11.45 -14.72
CA ALA A 127 -3.18 11.11 -16.07
C ALA A 127 -3.91 9.89 -16.67
N ARG A 128 -4.46 8.99 -15.84
CA ARG A 128 -5.27 7.84 -16.31
C ARG A 128 -6.74 8.18 -16.64
N ALA A 129 -7.25 9.36 -16.26
CA ALA A 129 -8.65 9.69 -16.46
C ALA A 129 -8.92 10.07 -17.93
N PRO A 130 -9.80 9.36 -18.66
CA PRO A 130 -10.05 9.59 -20.09
C PRO A 130 -10.70 10.93 -20.43
N GLU A 131 -11.02 11.73 -19.42
CA GLU A 131 -11.59 13.09 -19.54
C GLU A 131 -10.50 14.16 -19.73
N HIS A 132 -9.22 13.83 -19.56
CA HIS A 132 -8.11 14.78 -19.68
C HIS A 132 -7.36 14.62 -21.01
N GLU A 133 -7.00 15.74 -21.62
CA GLU A 133 -6.26 15.83 -22.89
C GLU A 133 -4.77 15.44 -22.76
N HIS A 134 -4.29 15.17 -21.55
CA HIS A 134 -2.90 14.75 -21.34
C HIS A 134 -2.70 13.32 -21.84
N GLU A 135 -1.69 13.11 -22.69
CA GLU A 135 -1.25 11.76 -23.05
C GLU A 135 -0.82 11.03 -21.78
N ALA A 136 -1.45 9.88 -21.50
CA ALA A 136 -1.07 9.05 -20.36
C ALA A 136 0.42 8.72 -20.43
N GLU A 137 1.15 8.89 -19.32
CA GLU A 137 2.55 8.44 -19.25
C GLU A 137 2.62 6.93 -19.56
N ARG A 138 3.81 6.48 -19.97
CA ARG A 138 4.09 5.06 -20.21
C ARG A 138 3.64 4.22 -19.01
N ALA A 139 3.01 3.07 -19.29
CA ALA A 139 2.56 2.16 -18.25
C ALA A 139 3.74 1.68 -17.39
N ASP A 140 3.55 1.69 -16.07
CA ASP A 140 4.49 1.13 -15.11
C ASP A 140 4.17 -0.32 -14.79
N LEU A 141 2.89 -0.68 -14.85
CA LEU A 141 2.37 -2.03 -14.70
C LEU A 141 1.66 -2.48 -15.98
N LEU A 142 2.06 -3.64 -16.48
CA LEU A 142 1.38 -4.31 -17.60
C LEU A 142 0.40 -5.33 -17.06
N PHE A 143 -0.87 -4.99 -17.06
CA PHE A 143 -1.95 -5.89 -16.66
C PHE A 143 -2.30 -6.87 -17.80
N PRO A 144 -2.69 -8.12 -17.51
CA PRO A 144 -3.04 -9.10 -18.55
C PRO A 144 -4.11 -8.61 -19.51
N GLN A 145 -5.08 -7.84 -19.03
CA GLN A 145 -6.19 -7.32 -19.84
C GLN A 145 -5.74 -6.31 -20.88
N MET A 146 -4.50 -5.80 -20.78
CA MET A 146 -3.86 -4.95 -21.79
C MET A 146 -3.16 -5.75 -22.89
N THR A 147 -2.88 -7.05 -22.66
CA THR A 147 -2.13 -7.89 -23.60
C THR A 147 -3.01 -8.86 -24.38
N VAL A 148 -4.26 -9.08 -23.91
CA VAL A 148 -5.16 -10.04 -24.51
C VAL A 148 -6.16 -9.35 -25.43
N ASP A 149 -6.30 -9.86 -26.65
CA ASP A 149 -7.32 -9.45 -27.61
C ASP A 149 -8.65 -10.17 -27.31
N LEU A 150 -9.31 -9.77 -26.21
CA LEU A 150 -10.62 -10.27 -25.81
C LEU A 150 -11.71 -9.22 -26.07
N PRO A 151 -12.84 -9.60 -26.71
CA PRO A 151 -13.96 -8.69 -26.91
C PRO A 151 -14.42 -8.03 -25.60
N GLY A 152 -14.48 -6.70 -25.58
CA GLY A 152 -14.93 -5.91 -24.43
C GLY A 152 -13.81 -5.40 -23.50
N TRP A 153 -12.55 -5.72 -23.78
CA TRP A 153 -11.38 -5.25 -23.01
C TRP A 153 -10.55 -4.17 -23.72
N GLU A 154 -10.91 -3.77 -24.93
CA GLU A 154 -10.12 -2.90 -25.82
C GLU A 154 -9.88 -1.49 -25.24
N ARG A 155 -10.78 -1.05 -24.35
CA ARG A 155 -10.69 0.25 -23.63
C ARG A 155 -10.64 0.07 -22.12
N TRP A 156 -10.22 -1.12 -21.67
CA TRP A 156 -10.11 -1.38 -20.24
C TRP A 156 -9.01 -0.52 -19.63
N LEU A 157 -9.29 -0.04 -18.42
CA LEU A 157 -8.35 0.71 -17.60
C LEU A 157 -8.38 0.11 -16.19
N PRO A 158 -7.22 -0.06 -15.54
CA PRO A 158 -7.16 -0.58 -14.20
C PRO A 158 -7.83 0.39 -13.22
N GLY A 159 -8.71 -0.15 -12.39
CA GLY A 159 -9.27 0.52 -11.22
C GLY A 159 -8.46 0.19 -9.96
N PHE A 160 -8.73 0.88 -8.85
CA PHE A 160 -7.98 0.70 -7.61
C PHE A 160 -7.92 -0.76 -7.13
N THR A 161 -9.01 -1.52 -7.32
CA THR A 161 -9.07 -2.94 -6.97
C THR A 161 -8.03 -3.78 -7.70
N ASP A 162 -7.71 -3.45 -8.96
CA ASP A 162 -6.70 -4.17 -9.73
C ASP A 162 -5.30 -3.99 -9.11
N TYR A 163 -4.98 -2.78 -8.65
CA TYR A 163 -3.72 -2.50 -7.95
C TYR A 163 -3.67 -3.09 -6.55
N LEU A 164 -4.80 -3.11 -5.83
CA LEU A 164 -4.89 -3.80 -4.54
C LEU A 164 -4.68 -5.31 -4.70
N PHE A 165 -5.23 -5.89 -5.77
CA PHE A 165 -4.99 -7.29 -6.12
C PHE A 165 -3.50 -7.52 -6.43
N VAL A 166 -2.87 -6.69 -7.25
CA VAL A 166 -1.41 -6.74 -7.51
C VAL A 166 -0.58 -6.65 -6.22
N ALA A 167 -0.97 -5.77 -5.30
CA ALA A 167 -0.29 -5.66 -4.01
C ALA A 167 -0.49 -6.92 -3.16
N PHE A 168 -1.69 -7.47 -3.11
CA PHE A 168 -1.98 -8.71 -2.38
C PHE A 168 -1.15 -9.88 -2.94
N THR A 169 -1.10 -10.03 -4.27
CA THR A 169 -0.34 -11.10 -4.93
C THR A 169 1.17 -10.94 -4.73
N ALA A 170 1.71 -9.72 -4.84
CA ALA A 170 3.12 -9.43 -4.57
C ALA A 170 3.52 -9.66 -3.09
N ALA A 171 2.61 -9.44 -2.14
CA ALA A 171 2.84 -9.67 -0.72
C ALA A 171 2.71 -11.14 -0.32
N THR A 172 1.88 -11.92 -1.02
CA THR A 172 1.66 -13.34 -0.73
C THR A 172 2.66 -14.25 -1.44
N ALA A 173 3.09 -13.89 -2.66
CA ALA A 173 4.00 -14.68 -3.51
C ALA A 173 3.54 -16.11 -3.84
N PHE A 174 2.26 -16.46 -3.59
CA PHE A 174 1.67 -17.77 -3.88
C PHE A 174 0.67 -17.77 -5.06
N SER A 175 0.41 -16.62 -5.66
CA SER A 175 -0.55 -16.46 -6.77
C SER A 175 0.16 -16.31 -8.12
N PRO A 176 -0.56 -16.40 -9.25
CA PRO A 176 0.00 -16.07 -10.55
C PRO A 176 0.48 -14.61 -10.58
N THR A 177 1.76 -14.38 -10.90
CA THR A 177 2.33 -13.04 -11.11
C THR A 177 2.05 -12.60 -12.54
N ASP A 178 0.79 -12.27 -12.82
CA ASP A 178 0.28 -11.98 -14.16
C ASP A 178 0.51 -10.52 -14.60
N THR A 179 0.63 -9.61 -13.63
CA THR A 179 0.93 -8.19 -13.87
C THR A 179 2.43 -7.93 -13.83
N MET A 180 3.01 -7.48 -14.94
CA MET A 180 4.47 -7.26 -15.03
C MET A 180 4.87 -5.83 -14.63
N PRO A 181 5.86 -5.65 -13.74
CA PRO A 181 6.45 -4.35 -13.46
C PRO A 181 7.40 -3.93 -14.59
N LEU A 182 7.05 -2.88 -15.32
CA LEU A 182 7.80 -2.40 -16.49
C LEU A 182 8.93 -1.45 -16.09
N THR A 183 8.67 -0.51 -15.16
CA THR A 183 9.63 0.55 -14.80
C THR A 183 10.47 0.20 -13.58
N ALA A 184 11.66 0.81 -13.50
CA ALA A 184 12.57 0.61 -12.37
C ALA A 184 11.92 1.01 -11.02
N ARG A 185 11.16 2.10 -10.99
CA ARG A 185 10.46 2.58 -9.78
C ARG A 185 9.49 1.54 -9.22
N VAL A 186 8.67 0.91 -10.06
CA VAL A 186 7.71 -0.11 -9.62
C VAL A 186 8.42 -1.40 -9.23
N LYS A 187 9.50 -1.79 -9.93
CA LYS A 187 10.34 -2.92 -9.52
C LYS A 187 10.92 -2.73 -8.12
N THR A 188 11.40 -1.53 -7.81
CA THR A 188 11.91 -1.19 -6.46
C THR A 188 10.79 -1.24 -5.42
N LEU A 189 9.62 -0.65 -5.70
CA LEU A 189 8.48 -0.68 -4.78
C LEU A 189 8.02 -2.13 -4.50
N MET A 190 7.87 -2.95 -5.54
CA MET A 190 7.54 -4.37 -5.40
C MET A 190 8.60 -5.13 -4.59
N GLY A 191 9.89 -4.88 -4.84
CA GLY A 191 10.97 -5.48 -4.06
C GLY A 191 10.88 -5.15 -2.57
N ILE A 192 10.63 -3.88 -2.23
CA ILE A 192 10.44 -3.44 -0.83
C ILE A 192 9.19 -4.12 -0.24
N GLN A 193 8.06 -4.12 -0.95
CA GLN A 193 6.83 -4.74 -0.48
C GLN A 193 7.02 -6.23 -0.17
N SER A 194 7.65 -6.98 -1.07
CA SER A 194 7.90 -8.40 -0.91
C SER A 194 8.88 -8.67 0.23
N ALA A 195 9.92 -7.86 0.39
CA ALA A 195 10.86 -7.98 1.52
C ALA A 195 10.15 -7.77 2.87
N VAL A 196 9.34 -6.72 3.01
CA VAL A 196 8.55 -6.46 4.22
C VAL A 196 7.58 -7.62 4.50
N SER A 197 6.89 -8.12 3.48
CA SER A 197 5.95 -9.24 3.63
C SER A 197 6.65 -10.53 4.05
N LEU A 198 7.79 -10.84 3.41
CA LEU A 198 8.58 -12.03 3.70
C LEU A 198 9.09 -12.02 5.14
N LEU A 199 9.65 -10.89 5.60
CA LEU A 199 10.12 -10.75 6.98
C LEU A 199 8.96 -10.88 7.98
N THR A 200 7.81 -10.28 7.68
CA THR A 200 6.62 -10.37 8.53
C THR A 200 6.15 -11.82 8.69
N ILE A 201 6.09 -12.59 7.60
CA ILE A 201 5.71 -14.01 7.61
C ILE A 201 6.78 -14.85 8.32
N ALA A 202 8.07 -14.56 8.07
CA ALA A 202 9.18 -15.28 8.69
C ALA A 202 9.19 -15.16 10.22
N VAL A 203 8.79 -14.00 10.78
CA VAL A 203 8.65 -13.82 12.23
C VAL A 203 7.61 -14.78 12.82
N ILE A 204 6.45 -14.92 12.18
CA ILE A 204 5.41 -15.85 12.65
C ILE A 204 5.93 -17.29 12.58
N ALA A 205 6.56 -17.67 11.48
CA ALA A 205 7.12 -19.00 11.30
C ALA A 205 8.20 -19.31 12.35
N ALA A 206 9.10 -18.36 12.62
CA ALA A 206 10.14 -18.48 13.64
C ALA A 206 9.55 -18.69 15.04
N ARG A 207 8.48 -17.95 15.40
CA ARG A 207 7.79 -18.14 16.67
C ARG A 207 7.12 -19.52 16.75
N ALA A 208 6.47 -19.96 15.67
CA ALA A 208 5.81 -21.28 15.64
C ALA A 208 6.82 -22.42 15.85
N VAL A 209 8.02 -22.33 15.26
CA VAL A 209 9.09 -23.31 15.45
C VAL A 209 9.65 -23.26 16.88
N ASN A 210 9.81 -22.07 17.48
CA ASN A 210 10.34 -21.93 18.84
C ASN A 210 9.39 -22.42 19.96
N VAL A 211 8.11 -22.65 19.65
CA VAL A 211 7.09 -23.12 20.61
C VAL A 211 6.89 -24.64 20.55
N LEU A 212 7.35 -25.30 19.49
CA LEU A 212 7.34 -26.77 19.32
C LEU A 212 8.52 -27.43 20.04
#